data_AF-A0A7X7MH34-F1
#
_entry.id   AF-A0A7X7MH34-F1
#
_cell.length_a   1.000
_cell.length_b   1.000
_cell.length_c   1.000
_cell.angle_alpha   90.00
_cell.angle_beta   90.00
_cell.angle_gamma   90.00
#
_symmetry.space_group_name_H-M   'P 1'
#
loop_
_entity.id
_entity.type
_entity.pdbx_description
1 polymer ?
#
loop_
_entity_poly.entity_id
_entity_poly.type
_entity_poly.pdbx_seq_one_letter_code
_entity_poly.pdbx_strand_id
1 'polypeptide(L)'
;MAAKLAPGDSFFCQHCQARSVVKSKREYTDFTVTREYLVCAFCQHELPAPDTAPAGKAPALAPARPRNALSELLGDDAVPEQADAAALLQDNQERRFCKNCDYNFLTPFKCQCTLNHREVEPMQDCPDFSPKKSRSGI
;
A
#
# COMPACT_ATOMS: atom_id res chain seq x y z
N MET A 1 -15.13 -26.16 20.83
CA MET A 1 -14.67 -26.91 19.65
C MET A 1 -13.66 -26.02 18.91
N ALA A 2 -12.37 -26.26 19.07
CA ALA A 2 -11.34 -25.44 18.44
C ALA A 2 -11.30 -25.75 16.94
N ALA A 3 -11.59 -24.75 16.11
CA ALA A 3 -11.49 -24.89 14.65
C ALA A 3 -10.05 -25.26 14.29
N LYS A 4 -9.86 -26.35 13.56
CA LYS A 4 -8.55 -26.71 13.02
C LYS A 4 -8.20 -25.70 11.93
N LEU A 5 -7.32 -24.76 12.25
CA LEU A 5 -6.87 -23.71 11.34
C LEU A 5 -5.68 -24.21 10.51
N ALA A 6 -5.81 -24.21 9.19
CA ALA A 6 -4.72 -24.51 8.27
C ALA A 6 -3.97 -23.22 7.86
N PRO A 7 -2.70 -23.32 7.42
CA PRO A 7 -1.99 -22.16 6.89
C PRO A 7 -2.74 -21.57 5.68
N GLY A 8 -2.93 -20.25 5.69
CA GLY A 8 -3.66 -19.53 4.64
C GLY A 8 -5.19 -19.50 4.79
N ASP A 9 -5.74 -19.94 5.92
CA ASP A 9 -7.16 -19.75 6.26
C ASP A 9 -7.40 -18.36 6.86
N SER A 10 -8.55 -17.76 6.53
CA SER A 10 -8.99 -16.51 7.16
C SER A 10 -9.71 -16.81 8.48
N PHE A 11 -9.36 -16.11 9.55
CA PHE A 11 -9.96 -16.27 10.86
C PHE A 11 -10.10 -14.93 11.58
N PHE A 12 -11.02 -14.84 12.53
CA PHE A 12 -11.14 -13.67 13.39
C PHE A 12 -10.18 -13.81 14.58
N CYS A 13 -9.18 -12.94 14.67
CA CYS A 13 -8.20 -13.01 15.74
C CYS A 13 -8.74 -12.34 17.01
N GLN A 14 -8.83 -13.10 18.10
CA GLN A 14 -9.29 -12.58 19.40
C GLN A 14 -8.30 -11.62 20.05
N HIS A 15 -7.02 -11.66 19.67
CA HIS A 15 -5.98 -10.80 20.24
C HIS A 15 -5.97 -9.40 19.62
N CYS A 16 -6.18 -9.28 18.29
CA CYS A 16 -6.19 -7.98 17.61
C CYS A 16 -7.58 -7.55 17.12
N GLN A 17 -8.60 -8.34 17.40
CA GLN A 17 -10.01 -8.07 17.05
C GLN A 17 -10.22 -7.73 15.56
N ALA A 18 -9.41 -8.34 14.69
CA ALA A 18 -9.45 -8.12 13.25
C ALA A 18 -9.52 -9.46 12.51
N ARG A 19 -10.11 -9.44 11.32
CA ARG A 19 -10.07 -10.58 10.39
C ARG A 19 -8.63 -10.72 9.90
N SER A 20 -7.98 -11.83 10.24
CA SER A 20 -6.59 -12.12 9.88
C SER A 20 -6.47 -13.42 9.10
N VAL A 21 -5.27 -13.69 8.61
CA VAL A 21 -4.91 -14.93 7.90
C VAL A 21 -3.85 -15.66 8.71
N VAL A 22 -3.94 -16.99 8.74
CA VAL A 22 -2.98 -17.85 9.42
C VAL A 22 -1.66 -17.87 8.65
N LYS A 23 -0.57 -17.42 9.29
CA LYS A 23 0.80 -17.42 8.75
C LYS A 23 1.64 -18.49 9.45
N SER A 24 2.40 -19.29 8.70
CA SER A 24 3.41 -20.18 9.29
C SER A 24 4.72 -19.42 9.54
N LYS A 25 5.29 -19.58 10.73
CA LYS A 25 6.61 -19.05 11.10
C LYS A 25 7.51 -20.21 11.51
N ARG A 26 8.75 -20.16 11.04
CA ARG A 26 9.79 -21.15 11.32
C ARG A 26 10.89 -20.50 12.12
N GLU A 27 11.20 -21.11 13.26
CA GLU A 27 12.34 -20.75 14.08
C GLU A 27 13.50 -21.68 13.75
N TYR A 28 14.69 -21.09 13.56
CA TYR A 28 15.90 -21.80 13.18
C TYR A 28 16.92 -21.68 14.31
N THR A 29 17.55 -22.81 14.67
CA THR A 29 18.73 -22.83 15.54
C THR A 29 19.82 -23.58 14.80
N ASP A 30 20.99 -22.94 14.65
CA ASP A 30 22.18 -23.52 14.01
C ASP A 30 21.89 -24.16 12.64
N PHE A 31 21.10 -23.49 11.81
CA PHE A 31 20.67 -23.93 10.46
C PHE A 31 19.67 -25.09 10.39
N THR A 32 19.16 -25.57 11.53
CA THR A 32 18.07 -26.56 11.59
C THR A 32 16.75 -25.90 11.99
N VAL A 33 15.64 -26.33 11.39
CA VAL A 33 14.30 -25.83 11.75
C VAL A 33 13.92 -26.44 13.10
N THR A 34 13.92 -25.62 14.15
CA THR A 34 13.66 -26.04 15.54
C THR A 34 12.16 -26.15 15.81
N ARG A 35 11.37 -25.23 15.26
CA ARG A 35 9.92 -25.19 15.48
C ARG A 35 9.22 -24.51 14.29
N GLU A 36 8.13 -25.11 13.83
CA GLU A 36 7.16 -24.46 12.96
C GLU A 36 5.89 -24.22 13.77
N TYR A 37 5.45 -22.96 13.85
CA TYR A 37 4.24 -22.57 14.57
C TYR A 37 3.40 -21.59 13.73
N LEU A 38 2.11 -21.57 14.03
CA LEU A 38 1.14 -20.73 13.32
C LEU A 38 0.95 -19.43 14.10
N VAL A 39 0.94 -18.31 13.39
CA VAL A 39 0.74 -16.97 13.95
C VAL A 39 -0.33 -16.20 13.19
N CYS A 40 -0.95 -15.25 13.88
CA CYS A 40 -1.75 -14.22 13.24
C CYS A 40 -0.88 -13.34 12.31
N ALA A 41 -1.31 -13.10 11.06
CA ALA A 41 -0.55 -12.26 10.13
C ALA A 41 -0.41 -10.79 10.58
N PHE A 42 -1.36 -10.28 11.37
CA PHE A 42 -1.35 -8.88 11.80
C PHE A 42 -0.63 -8.68 13.14
N CYS A 43 -1.08 -9.34 14.20
CA CYS A 43 -0.52 -9.14 15.55
C CYS A 43 0.57 -10.13 15.93
N GLN A 44 0.89 -11.10 15.07
CA GLN A 44 1.92 -12.13 15.30
C GLN A 44 1.67 -13.02 16.52
N HIS A 45 0.47 -12.98 17.12
CA HIS A 45 0.10 -13.84 18.24
C HIS A 45 0.12 -15.31 17.82
N GLU A 46 0.72 -16.17 18.64
CA GLU A 46 0.76 -17.61 18.41
C GLU A 46 -0.65 -18.20 18.49
N LEU A 47 -1.00 -18.99 17.47
CA LEU A 47 -2.25 -19.73 17.44
C LEU A 47 -2.00 -21.14 18.00
N PRO A 48 -2.97 -21.72 18.74
CA PRO A 48 -2.85 -23.10 19.19
C PRO A 48 -2.70 -24.00 17.96
N ALA A 49 -1.54 -24.65 17.86
CA ALA A 49 -1.24 -25.55 16.76
C ALA A 49 -2.20 -26.75 16.81
N PRO A 50 -2.67 -27.26 15.65
CA PRO A 50 -3.19 -28.62 15.63
C PRO A 50 -2.04 -29.57 15.96
N ASP A 51 -2.30 -30.54 16.85
CA ASP A 51 -1.37 -31.64 17.13
C ASP A 51 -1.05 -32.39 15.84
N THR A 52 0.04 -32.04 15.17
CA THR A 52 0.58 -32.81 14.06
C THR A 52 2.08 -32.99 14.22
N ALA A 53 2.44 -34.25 14.41
CA ALA A 53 3.77 -34.87 14.46
C ALA A 53 4.71 -34.42 13.32
N PRO A 54 6.04 -34.66 13.43
CA PRO A 54 7.03 -34.02 12.58
C PRO A 54 6.98 -34.49 11.12
N ALA A 55 7.50 -33.61 10.27
CA ALA A 55 7.63 -33.64 8.83
C ALA A 55 7.89 -35.02 8.19
N GLY A 56 7.08 -35.31 7.16
CA GLY A 56 7.42 -36.31 6.16
C GLY A 56 6.23 -36.72 5.30
N LYS A 57 5.91 -35.92 4.27
CA LYS A 57 5.50 -36.30 2.90
C LYS A 57 4.93 -35.07 2.20
N ALA A 58 5.37 -34.85 0.96
CA ALA A 58 4.96 -33.77 0.07
C ALA A 58 3.42 -33.65 -0.03
N PRO A 59 2.85 -32.43 -0.10
CA PRO A 59 1.41 -32.29 -0.19
C PRO A 59 0.90 -32.80 -1.53
N ALA A 60 -0.03 -33.75 -1.46
CA ALA A 60 -0.89 -34.12 -2.56
C ALA A 60 -1.69 -32.89 -3.03
N LEU A 61 -1.82 -32.78 -4.35
CA LEU A 61 -2.60 -31.86 -5.15
C LEU A 61 -3.61 -30.98 -4.35
N ALA A 62 -3.27 -29.71 -4.16
CA ALA A 62 -4.16 -28.73 -3.56
C ALA A 62 -5.39 -28.51 -4.45
N PRO A 63 -6.62 -28.47 -3.90
CA PRO A 63 -7.80 -28.09 -4.67
C PRO A 63 -7.67 -26.62 -5.11
N ALA A 64 -8.10 -26.35 -6.35
CA ALA A 64 -8.09 -25.01 -6.93
C ALA A 64 -8.87 -24.03 -6.04
N ARG A 65 -8.16 -23.11 -5.38
CA ARG A 65 -8.80 -22.02 -4.61
C ARG A 65 -9.57 -21.10 -5.55
N PRO A 66 -10.74 -20.59 -5.14
CA PRO A 66 -11.43 -19.55 -5.90
C PRO A 66 -10.56 -18.30 -5.94
N ARG A 67 -10.38 -17.74 -7.14
CA ARG A 67 -9.53 -16.57 -7.43
C ARG A 67 -9.95 -15.30 -6.66
N ASN A 68 -11.10 -15.32 -5.99
CA ASN A 68 -11.75 -14.15 -5.40
C ASN A 68 -11.50 -14.01 -3.89
N ALA A 69 -10.75 -14.93 -3.26
CA ALA A 69 -10.49 -14.89 -1.82
C ALA A 69 -9.66 -13.67 -1.37
N LEU A 70 -8.90 -13.07 -2.29
CA LEU A 70 -8.14 -11.84 -2.02
C LEU A 70 -9.06 -10.60 -2.03
N SER A 71 -10.07 -10.56 -2.90
CA SER A 71 -11.02 -9.44 -3.01
C SER A 71 -11.86 -9.27 -1.73
N GLU A 72 -12.31 -10.37 -1.13
CA GLU A 72 -13.02 -10.34 0.16
C GLU A 72 -12.16 -9.87 1.35
N LEU A 73 -10.84 -10.05 1.27
CA LEU A 73 -9.91 -9.57 2.31
C LEU A 73 -9.57 -8.09 2.14
N LEU A 74 -9.53 -7.61 0.90
CA LEU A 74 -9.19 -6.22 0.58
C LEU A 74 -10.40 -5.28 0.67
N GLY A 75 -11.62 -5.83 0.81
CA GLY A 75 -12.85 -5.03 0.84
C GLY A 75 -13.13 -4.36 -0.50
N ASP A 76 -12.66 -4.98 -1.59
CA ASP A 76 -12.86 -4.54 -2.97
C ASP A 76 -14.24 -5.01 -3.44
N ASP A 77 -15.27 -4.62 -2.69
CA ASP A 77 -16.64 -4.63 -3.19
C ASP A 77 -16.65 -3.67 -4.36
N ALA A 78 -16.80 -4.24 -5.56
CA ALA A 78 -16.73 -3.57 -6.84
C ALA A 78 -17.65 -2.33 -6.89
N VAL A 79 -17.12 -1.21 -6.41
CA VAL A 79 -17.56 0.11 -6.85
C VAL A 79 -17.17 0.16 -8.34
N PRO A 80 -18.08 0.50 -9.25
CA PRO A 80 -17.73 0.56 -10.67
C PRO A 80 -16.61 1.60 -10.86
N GLU A 81 -15.38 1.11 -11.01
CA GLU A 81 -14.20 1.86 -11.42
C GLU A 81 -14.31 2.20 -12.93
N GLN A 82 -15.32 2.98 -13.25
CA GLN A 82 -15.32 3.88 -14.41
C GLN A 82 -15.63 5.29 -13.93
N ALA A 83 -15.00 5.73 -12.84
CA ALA A 83 -14.63 7.12 -12.77
C ALA A 83 -13.46 7.27 -13.76
N ASP A 84 -13.74 7.84 -14.93
CA ASP A 84 -12.73 8.22 -15.93
C ASP A 84 -11.53 8.79 -15.17
N ALA A 85 -10.41 8.07 -15.12
CA ALA A 85 -9.20 8.56 -14.45
C ALA A 85 -8.79 9.93 -15.03
N ALA A 86 -9.15 10.17 -16.30
CA ALA A 86 -9.05 11.46 -16.97
C ALA A 86 -9.84 12.59 -16.27
N ALA A 87 -11.02 12.34 -15.70
CA ALA A 87 -11.81 13.33 -14.98
C ALA A 87 -11.22 13.64 -13.58
N LEU A 88 -10.59 12.67 -12.92
CA LEU A 88 -9.85 12.90 -11.66
C LEU A 88 -8.50 13.60 -11.88
N LEU A 89 -7.91 13.45 -13.08
CA LEU A 89 -6.71 14.16 -13.53
C LEU A 89 -7.00 15.58 -14.03
N GLN A 90 -8.27 15.94 -14.26
CA GLN A 90 -8.70 17.32 -14.52
C GLN A 90 -8.70 18.12 -13.21
N ASP A 91 -7.53 18.21 -12.61
CA ASP A 91 -7.26 19.10 -11.50
C ASP A 91 -7.30 20.54 -12.06
N ASN A 92 -8.49 21.14 -12.05
CA ASN A 92 -8.75 22.54 -12.44
C ASN A 92 -7.98 23.56 -11.56
N GLN A 93 -7.18 23.09 -10.60
CA GLN A 93 -6.27 23.87 -9.78
C GLN A 93 -4.82 23.48 -10.06
N GLU A 94 -4.46 23.29 -11.34
CA GLU A 94 -3.09 23.11 -11.82
C GLU A 94 -2.11 23.85 -10.91
N ARG A 95 -1.43 23.03 -10.11
CA ARG A 95 -0.76 23.39 -8.86
C ARG A 95 -0.15 24.79 -8.94
N ARG A 96 -0.66 25.72 -8.11
CA ARG A 96 -0.26 27.14 -7.95
C ARG A 96 1.17 27.30 -7.40
N PHE A 97 2.09 26.52 -7.93
CA PHE A 97 3.48 26.49 -7.54
C PHE A 97 4.24 27.62 -8.21
N CYS A 98 5.22 28.17 -7.48
CA CYS A 98 6.12 29.18 -7.99
C CYS A 98 6.73 28.74 -9.33
N LYS A 99 7.07 27.45 -9.54
CA LYS A 99 7.62 26.98 -10.83
C LYS A 99 6.73 27.31 -12.04
N ASN A 100 5.42 27.30 -11.84
CA ASN A 100 4.38 27.56 -12.85
C ASN A 100 3.95 29.03 -12.91
N CYS A 101 4.54 29.90 -12.09
CA CYS A 101 4.20 31.33 -11.99
C CYS A 101 5.00 32.19 -12.99
N ASP A 102 4.36 33.13 -13.67
CA ASP A 102 4.99 34.06 -14.64
C ASP A 102 6.15 34.85 -14.04
N TYR A 103 6.06 35.16 -12.74
CA TYR A 103 7.08 35.90 -11.98
C TYR A 103 8.25 35.03 -11.49
N ASN A 104 8.26 33.73 -11.78
CA ASN A 104 9.37 32.87 -11.38
C ASN A 104 10.51 32.91 -12.40
N PHE A 105 11.65 33.40 -11.91
CA PHE A 105 12.92 33.30 -12.58
C PHE A 105 13.69 32.06 -12.09
N LEU A 106 13.70 31.02 -12.91
CA LEU A 106 14.36 29.74 -12.63
C LEU A 106 15.72 29.69 -13.32
N THR A 107 16.78 29.57 -12.53
CA THR A 107 18.13 29.25 -12.98
C THR A 107 18.53 27.87 -12.46
N PRO A 108 19.58 27.22 -12.99
CA PRO A 108 20.04 25.93 -12.49
C PRO A 108 20.40 25.91 -10.99
N PHE A 109 20.71 27.07 -10.41
CA PHE A 109 21.18 27.19 -9.03
C PHE A 109 20.19 27.87 -8.09
N LYS A 110 19.28 28.70 -8.61
CA LYS A 110 18.37 29.52 -7.81
C LYS A 110 17.00 29.69 -8.46
N CYS A 111 15.99 29.74 -7.60
CA CYS A 111 14.62 30.05 -7.94
C CYS A 111 14.24 31.37 -7.26
N GLN A 112 14.00 32.43 -8.03
CA GLN A 112 13.69 33.74 -7.48
C GLN A 112 12.33 34.23 -7.97
N CYS A 113 11.56 34.84 -7.07
CA CYS A 113 10.34 35.56 -7.42
C CYS A 113 10.70 37.02 -7.78
N THR A 114 10.40 37.44 -9.01
CA THR A 114 10.67 38.80 -9.48
C THR A 114 9.71 39.84 -8.90
N LEU A 115 8.53 39.42 -8.44
CA LEU A 115 7.53 40.29 -7.82
C LEU A 115 7.89 40.65 -6.36
N ASN A 116 8.28 39.66 -5.57
CA ASN A 116 8.58 39.83 -4.14
C ASN A 116 10.09 39.93 -3.85
N HIS A 117 10.92 39.93 -4.90
CA HIS A 117 12.39 40.02 -4.85
C HIS A 117 13.07 39.06 -3.85
N ARG A 118 12.51 37.87 -3.65
CA ARG A 118 13.00 36.87 -2.71
C ARG A 118 13.27 35.53 -3.39
N GLU A 119 14.18 34.77 -2.81
CA GLU A 119 14.40 33.37 -3.17
C GLU A 119 13.18 32.54 -2.70
N VAL A 120 12.68 31.66 -3.56
CA VAL A 120 11.50 30.81 -3.34
C VAL A 120 11.80 29.39 -3.77
N GLU A 121 11.15 28.40 -3.20
CA GLU A 121 11.30 27.03 -3.68
C GLU A 121 10.35 26.77 -4.88
N PRO A 122 10.69 25.87 -5.82
CA PRO A 122 9.84 25.55 -6.96
C PRO A 122 8.40 25.16 -6.60
N MET A 123 8.22 24.49 -5.46
CA MET A 123 6.93 23.99 -4.97
C MET A 123 6.25 24.92 -3.94
N GLN A 124 6.82 26.09 -3.63
CA GLN A 124 6.11 27.07 -2.81
C GLN A 124 4.92 27.66 -3.58
N ASP A 125 3.88 28.07 -2.86
CA ASP A 125 2.72 28.77 -3.39
C ASP A 125 2.58 30.17 -2.73
N CYS A 126 1.85 31.07 -3.41
CA CYS A 126 1.59 32.42 -2.91
C CYS A 126 0.25 32.96 -3.44
N PRO A 127 -0.34 33.97 -2.75
CA PRO A 127 -1.60 34.59 -3.20
C PRO A 127 -1.44 35.29 -4.56
N ASP A 128 -0.26 35.84 -4.86
CA ASP A 128 0.05 36.59 -6.10
C ASP A 128 0.39 35.69 -7.29
N PHE A 129 0.02 34.40 -7.25
CA PHE A 129 0.27 33.46 -8.33
C PHE A 129 -0.41 33.90 -9.63
N SER A 130 0.38 34.04 -10.69
CA SER A 130 -0.08 34.26 -12.06
C SER A 130 0.46 33.16 -12.96
N PRO A 131 -0.36 32.37 -13.67
CA PRO A 131 0.11 31.23 -14.45
C PRO A 131 1.01 31.67 -15.61
N LYS A 132 2.09 30.92 -15.86
CA LYS A 132 2.93 31.10 -17.06
C LYS A 132 2.09 30.88 -18.30
N LYS A 133 2.22 31.79 -19.27
CA LYS A 133 1.63 31.62 -20.60
C LYS A 133 2.27 30.37 -21.23
N SER A 134 1.50 29.29 -21.39
CA SER A 134 2.00 28.09 -22.05
C SER A 134 2.43 28.46 -23.48
N ARG A 135 3.68 28.18 -23.83
CA ARG A 135 4.08 28.08 -25.24
C ARG A 135 3.60 26.71 -25.73
N SER A 136 2.29 26.56 -25.91
CA SER A 136 1.75 25.45 -26.68
C SER A 136 1.97 25.79 -28.15
N GLY A 137 3.06 25.25 -28.73
CA GLY A 137 3.38 25.46 -30.14
C GLY A 137 4.88 25.55 -30.41
N ILE A 138 5.51 24.37 -30.53
CA ILE A 138 6.37 23.93 -31.65
C ILE A 138 6.28 22.40 -31.64
#